data_AF-A0A931BAH0-F1
#
_entry.id   AF-A0A931BAH0-F1
#
_cell.length_a   1.000
_cell.length_b   1.000
_cell.length_c   1.000
_cell.angle_alpha   90.00
_cell.angle_beta   90.00
_cell.angle_gamma   90.00
#
_symmetry.space_group_name_H-M   'P 1'
#
loop_
_entity.id
_entity.type
_entity.pdbx_description
1 polymer ?
#
loop_
_entity_poly.entity_id
_entity_poly.type
_entity_poly.pdbx_seq_one_letter_code
_entity_poly.pdbx_strand_id
1 'polypeptide(L)'
;MVAGFVLRLCRESAGHTQARIAEVLGVDLATVQGWESGRRPLANMKAGALLELRRRLPALGADAALVGMLDAAMDADRIIGAALGPPQDAARHPLAGWVHDRAVAHMIGWAAQGTPPPQIAARPRPPRRGAAPKTPLLPAADRQQFFEHLRQAAEEAHRAGQAAPLLRRQALYLTSYDRRPEARAWTTHALHQGRRVLGLRGWSDRWAEARSTATALARQGDPQPLVDFIDRALCDDDQGEAANLNYWAHWLGAGRGQHADDRFMADRDLTGWEPVALFRLLVQGVDEAPTYVELYAHTLWALLRLHPWLPLAVPGTAGLLTSQAEKLLDGAGPVLSSRARREITAVHQHSALRST
;
A
#
# COMPACT_ATOMS: atom_id res chain seq x y z
N MET A 1 3.71 14.94 -11.30
CA MET A 1 4.26 13.62 -10.96
C MET A 1 4.54 13.55 -9.46
N VAL A 2 4.41 12.37 -8.86
CA VAL A 2 4.45 12.14 -7.40
C VAL A 2 5.86 12.28 -6.86
N ALA A 3 6.88 11.72 -7.52
CA ALA A 3 8.26 11.77 -7.03
C ALA A 3 8.81 13.20 -6.95
N GLY A 4 8.50 14.03 -7.95
CA GLY A 4 8.83 15.46 -7.92
C GLY A 4 8.18 16.20 -6.75
N PHE A 5 6.93 15.85 -6.43
CA PHE A 5 6.23 16.44 -5.28
C PHE A 5 6.84 15.96 -3.94
N VAL A 6 7.22 14.69 -3.82
CA VAL A 6 7.91 14.18 -2.62
C VAL A 6 9.28 14.83 -2.44
N LEU A 7 10.05 15.03 -3.52
CA LEU A 7 11.31 15.76 -3.47
C LEU A 7 11.11 17.20 -2.98
N ARG A 8 10.05 17.87 -3.46
CA ARG A 8 9.65 19.17 -2.95
C ARG A 8 9.36 19.14 -1.45
N LEU A 9 8.63 18.13 -0.96
CA LEU A 9 8.38 17.97 0.48
C LEU A 9 9.69 17.76 1.27
N CYS A 10 10.64 16.99 0.74
CA CYS A 10 11.97 16.82 1.34
C CYS A 10 12.66 18.17 1.50
N ARG A 11 12.68 18.99 0.43
CA ARG A 11 13.24 20.34 0.46
C ARG A 11 12.53 21.23 1.48
N GLU A 12 11.19 21.25 1.45
CA GLU A 12 10.39 22.08 2.37
C GLU A 12 10.62 21.66 3.84
N SER A 13 10.80 20.36 4.12
CA SER A 13 11.12 19.86 5.47
C SER A 13 12.50 20.31 5.97
N ALA A 14 13.45 20.52 5.06
CA ALA A 14 14.78 21.03 5.35
C ALA A 14 14.85 22.56 5.45
N GLY A 15 13.73 23.27 5.24
CA GLY A 15 13.69 24.74 5.27
C GLY A 15 14.36 25.44 4.07
N HIS A 16 14.69 24.71 3.00
CA HIS A 16 15.40 25.29 1.84
C HIS A 16 14.46 25.84 0.76
N THR A 17 14.88 26.91 0.09
CA THR A 17 14.25 27.37 -1.16
C THR A 17 14.77 26.58 -2.36
N GLN A 18 14.10 26.64 -3.51
CA GLN A 18 14.59 26.00 -4.74
C GLN A 18 15.98 26.55 -5.17
N ALA A 19 16.21 27.85 -5.01
CA ALA A 19 17.49 28.48 -5.30
C ALA A 19 18.59 27.97 -4.35
N ARG A 20 18.30 27.91 -3.05
CA ARG A 20 19.26 27.44 -2.07
C ARG A 20 19.61 25.97 -2.26
N ILE A 21 18.63 25.11 -2.52
CA ILE A 21 18.92 23.70 -2.76
C ILE A 21 19.69 23.49 -4.06
N ALA A 22 19.43 24.31 -5.10
CA ALA A 22 20.15 24.25 -6.37
C ALA A 22 21.64 24.59 -6.17
N GLU A 23 21.92 25.70 -5.48
CA GLU A 23 23.27 26.13 -5.11
C GLU A 23 24.00 25.04 -4.32
N VAL A 24 23.35 24.53 -3.26
CA VAL A 24 23.98 23.50 -2.42
C VAL A 24 24.22 22.22 -3.21
N LEU A 25 23.26 21.77 -4.01
CA LEU A 25 23.40 20.57 -4.83
C LEU A 25 24.38 20.74 -6.01
N GLY A 26 24.79 21.96 -6.33
CA GLY A 26 25.68 22.25 -7.46
C GLY A 26 24.99 22.06 -8.82
N VAL A 27 23.69 22.36 -8.90
CA VAL A 27 22.89 22.23 -10.13
C VAL A 27 22.16 23.54 -10.42
N ASP A 28 21.74 23.75 -11.67
CA ASP A 28 20.97 24.94 -12.03
C ASP A 28 19.58 24.96 -11.37
N LEU A 29 19.07 26.16 -11.07
CA LEU A 29 17.71 26.36 -10.55
C LEU A 29 16.64 25.70 -11.44
N ALA A 30 16.80 25.80 -12.77
CA ALA A 30 15.90 25.18 -13.74
C ALA A 30 15.86 23.65 -13.61
N THR A 31 16.94 23.02 -13.17
CA THR A 31 17.02 21.57 -12.93
C THR A 31 16.16 21.18 -11.72
N VAL A 32 16.30 21.87 -10.59
CA VAL A 32 15.46 21.65 -9.40
C VAL A 32 13.98 21.89 -9.71
N GLN A 33 13.66 22.97 -10.42
CA GLN A 33 12.30 23.27 -10.85
C GLN A 33 11.74 22.18 -11.78
N GLY A 34 12.58 21.67 -12.70
CA GLY A 34 12.23 20.56 -13.58
C GLY A 34 11.92 19.28 -12.79
N TRP A 35 12.73 18.95 -11.80
CA TRP A 35 12.53 17.80 -10.92
C TRP A 35 11.25 17.92 -10.11
N GLU A 36 11.05 19.04 -9.38
CA GLU A 36 9.90 19.21 -8.49
C GLU A 36 8.56 19.31 -9.23
N SER A 37 8.57 19.86 -10.44
CA SER A 37 7.36 19.91 -11.29
C SER A 37 7.07 18.57 -11.98
N GLY A 38 8.05 17.68 -12.06
CA GLY A 38 7.98 16.45 -12.85
C GLY A 38 8.24 16.65 -14.35
N ARG A 39 8.54 17.87 -14.83
CA ARG A 39 8.98 18.11 -16.21
C ARG A 39 10.29 17.39 -16.54
N ARG A 40 11.11 17.13 -15.52
CA ARG A 40 12.28 16.26 -15.58
C ARG A 40 12.10 15.14 -14.55
N PRO A 41 11.49 14.00 -14.94
CA PRO A 41 11.26 12.87 -14.05
C PRO A 41 12.52 12.43 -13.28
N LEU A 42 12.39 12.17 -11.98
CA LEU A 42 13.48 11.61 -11.18
C LEU A 42 13.92 10.23 -11.70
N ALA A 43 12.98 9.45 -12.25
CA ALA A 43 13.24 8.17 -12.90
C ALA A 43 14.17 8.27 -14.13
N ASN A 44 14.31 9.46 -14.72
CA ASN A 44 15.22 9.67 -15.86
C ASN A 44 16.61 10.17 -15.43
N MET A 45 16.86 10.35 -14.13
CA MET A 45 18.19 10.72 -13.65
C MET A 45 19.16 9.54 -13.77
N LYS A 46 20.44 9.86 -13.98
CA LYS A 46 21.51 8.86 -13.88
C LYS A 46 21.50 8.26 -12.48
N ALA A 47 21.64 6.93 -12.37
CA ALA A 47 21.58 6.22 -11.09
C ALA A 47 22.52 6.80 -10.03
N GLY A 48 23.77 7.13 -10.39
CA GLY A 48 24.73 7.76 -9.48
C GLY A 48 24.27 9.14 -8.95
N ALA A 49 23.63 9.95 -9.79
CA ALA A 49 23.10 11.26 -9.38
C ALA A 49 21.89 11.12 -8.44
N LEU A 50 21.03 10.12 -8.67
CA LEU A 50 19.92 9.82 -7.77
C LEU A 50 20.43 9.33 -6.40
N LEU A 51 21.43 8.45 -6.36
CA LEU A 51 22.05 7.99 -5.12
C LEU A 51 22.67 9.14 -4.34
N GLU A 52 23.38 10.03 -5.03
CA GLU A 52 23.97 11.21 -4.42
C GLU A 52 22.89 12.15 -3.86
N LEU A 53 21.84 12.43 -4.63
CA LEU A 53 20.70 13.23 -4.16
C LEU A 53 20.10 12.63 -2.87
N ARG A 54 19.87 11.32 -2.83
CA ARG A 54 19.32 10.63 -1.65
C ARG A 54 20.23 10.70 -0.43
N ARG A 55 21.55 10.65 -0.60
CA ARG A 55 22.52 10.78 0.51
C ARG A 55 22.61 12.21 1.03
N ARG A 56 22.55 13.18 0.11
CA ARG A 56 22.68 14.60 0.47
C ARG A 56 21.43 15.15 1.14
N LEU A 57 20.23 14.74 0.75
CA LEU A 57 18.99 15.27 1.32
C LEU A 57 18.95 15.20 2.86
N PRO A 58 19.20 14.04 3.52
CA PRO A 58 19.28 13.97 4.98
C PRO A 58 20.40 14.86 5.57
N ALA A 59 21.57 14.90 4.93
CA ALA A 59 22.68 15.75 5.36
C ALA A 59 22.34 17.25 5.30
N LEU A 60 21.37 17.63 4.46
CA LEU A 60 20.84 19.00 4.36
C LEU A 60 19.69 19.28 5.33
N GLY A 61 19.34 18.32 6.19
CA GLY A 61 18.25 18.43 7.17
C GLY A 61 16.89 18.00 6.63
N ALA A 62 16.81 17.34 5.46
CA ALA A 62 15.55 16.80 4.99
C ALA A 62 15.10 15.62 5.88
N ASP A 63 13.81 15.52 6.10
CA ASP A 63 13.24 14.43 6.87
C ASP A 63 13.49 13.07 6.20
N ALA A 64 14.19 12.19 6.90
CA ALA A 64 14.61 10.89 6.40
C ALA A 64 13.45 10.00 5.94
N ALA A 65 12.27 10.10 6.58
CA ALA A 65 11.11 9.33 6.18
C ALA A 65 10.50 9.85 4.86
N LEU A 66 10.58 11.15 4.54
CA LEU A 66 10.20 11.64 3.19
C LEU A 66 11.21 11.17 2.13
N VAL A 67 12.50 11.20 2.47
CA VAL A 67 13.55 10.71 1.56
C VAL A 67 13.34 9.21 1.27
N GLY A 68 12.98 8.42 2.28
CA GLY A 68 12.64 7.00 2.13
C GLY A 68 11.43 6.74 1.22
N MET A 69 10.52 7.71 1.10
CA MET A 69 9.33 7.60 0.24
C MET A 69 9.60 7.90 -1.24
N LEU A 70 10.79 8.37 -1.61
CA LEU A 70 11.13 8.68 -3.00
C LEU A 70 11.04 7.45 -3.91
N ASP A 71 11.45 6.27 -3.43
CA ASP A 71 11.42 5.04 -4.21
C ASP A 71 9.97 4.65 -4.57
N ALA A 72 9.08 4.61 -3.58
CA ALA A 72 7.65 4.34 -3.79
C ALA A 72 6.98 5.40 -4.69
N ALA A 73 7.39 6.66 -4.57
CA ALA A 73 6.87 7.74 -5.41
C ALA A 73 7.34 7.61 -6.87
N MET A 74 8.58 7.17 -7.09
CA MET A 74 9.12 6.90 -8.43
C MET A 74 8.46 5.69 -9.08
N ASP A 75 8.19 4.64 -8.31
CA ASP A 75 7.48 3.46 -8.82
C ASP A 75 6.01 3.78 -9.14
N ALA A 76 5.35 4.59 -8.31
CA ALA A 76 4.03 5.12 -8.62
C ALA A 76 4.02 5.94 -9.92
N ASP A 77 5.01 6.82 -10.14
CA ASP A 77 5.14 7.56 -11.40
C ASP A 77 5.32 6.62 -12.61
N ARG A 78 6.08 5.53 -12.44
CA ARG A 78 6.26 4.51 -13.50
C ARG A 78 4.96 3.78 -13.82
N ILE A 79 4.19 3.36 -12.81
CA ILE A 79 2.89 2.69 -12.99
C ILE A 79 1.88 3.65 -13.63
N ILE A 80 1.81 4.90 -13.15
CA ILE A 80 0.91 5.92 -13.72
C ILE A 80 1.29 6.20 -15.18
N GLY A 81 2.59 6.37 -15.47
CA GLY A 81 3.07 6.59 -16.82
C GLY A 81 2.74 5.44 -17.77
N ALA A 82 2.93 4.20 -17.32
CA ALA A 82 2.57 3.02 -18.11
C ALA A 82 1.07 2.85 -18.27
N ALA A 83 0.25 3.23 -17.29
CA ALA A 83 -1.19 3.23 -17.47
C ALA A 83 -1.66 4.32 -18.45
N LEU A 84 -1.05 5.52 -18.44
CA LEU A 84 -1.40 6.60 -19.38
C LEU A 84 -0.88 6.35 -20.80
N GLY A 85 0.29 5.70 -20.92
CA GLY A 85 0.87 5.23 -22.17
C GLY A 85 1.16 3.72 -22.09
N PRO A 86 0.15 2.86 -22.30
CA PRO A 86 0.30 1.41 -22.21
C PRO A 86 1.43 0.89 -23.11
N PRO A 87 2.31 0.01 -22.60
CA PRO A 87 3.31 -0.64 -23.44
C PRO A 87 2.63 -1.55 -24.47
N GLN A 88 3.23 -1.68 -25.65
CA GLN A 88 2.75 -2.59 -26.69
C GLN A 88 2.73 -4.05 -26.21
N ASP A 89 3.73 -4.42 -25.41
CA ASP A 89 3.83 -5.72 -24.76
C ASP A 89 3.30 -5.64 -23.32
N ALA A 90 2.19 -6.35 -23.07
CA ALA A 90 1.54 -6.39 -21.76
C ALA A 90 2.46 -6.95 -20.66
N ALA A 91 3.40 -7.84 -20.99
CA ALA A 91 4.36 -8.37 -20.02
C ALA A 91 5.37 -7.32 -19.54
N ARG A 92 5.53 -6.20 -20.27
CA ARG A 92 6.38 -5.07 -19.87
C ARG A 92 5.65 -4.04 -19.01
N HIS A 93 4.34 -4.22 -18.77
CA HIS A 93 3.61 -3.34 -17.87
C HIS A 93 4.23 -3.44 -16.46
N PRO A 94 4.50 -2.34 -15.74
CA PRO A 94 5.13 -2.39 -14.41
C PRO A 94 4.36 -3.25 -13.41
N LEU A 95 3.01 -3.25 -13.50
CA LEU A 95 2.15 -4.14 -12.71
C LEU A 95 2.26 -5.63 -13.04
N ALA A 96 2.95 -6.00 -14.12
CA ALA A 96 3.28 -7.38 -14.47
C ALA A 96 4.69 -7.78 -13.97
N GLY A 97 5.49 -6.81 -13.54
CA GLY A 97 6.88 -7.01 -13.16
C GLY A 97 7.03 -7.57 -11.76
N TRP A 98 6.64 -6.80 -10.74
CA TRP A 98 6.76 -7.17 -9.33
C TRP A 98 5.48 -6.87 -8.55
N VAL A 99 5.33 -7.51 -7.39
CA VAL A 99 4.25 -7.26 -6.46
C VAL A 99 4.47 -5.92 -5.77
N HIS A 100 3.62 -4.92 -6.00
CA HIS A 100 3.74 -3.62 -5.36
C HIS A 100 3.29 -3.66 -3.89
N ASP A 101 3.85 -2.76 -3.09
CA ASP A 101 3.53 -2.62 -1.67
C ASP A 101 2.49 -1.53 -1.40
N ARG A 102 2.15 -1.36 -0.12
CA ARG A 102 1.21 -0.33 0.34
C ARG A 102 1.70 1.08 0.05
N ALA A 103 3.01 1.33 0.14
CA ALA A 103 3.57 2.67 -0.06
C ALA A 103 3.34 3.11 -1.51
N VAL A 104 3.61 2.25 -2.48
CA VAL A 104 3.33 2.49 -3.90
C VAL A 104 1.84 2.70 -4.14
N ALA A 105 0.98 1.83 -3.60
CA ALA A 105 -0.46 1.97 -3.76
C ALA A 105 -1.01 3.27 -3.15
N HIS A 106 -0.48 3.70 -2.00
CA HIS A 106 -0.83 4.99 -1.40
C HIS A 106 -0.36 6.17 -2.25
N MET A 107 0.83 6.10 -2.86
CA MET A 107 1.31 7.14 -3.78
C MET A 107 0.44 7.27 -5.03
N ILE A 108 0.03 6.14 -5.60
CA ILE A 108 -0.92 6.12 -6.73
C ILE A 108 -2.27 6.69 -6.29
N GLY A 109 -2.80 6.25 -5.15
CA GLY A 109 -4.04 6.78 -4.57
C GLY A 109 -3.97 8.30 -4.31
N TRP A 110 -2.81 8.81 -3.92
CA TRP A 110 -2.59 10.24 -3.72
C TRP A 110 -2.65 11.02 -5.04
N ALA A 111 -2.02 10.50 -6.09
CA ALA A 111 -2.08 11.09 -7.43
C ALA A 111 -3.48 11.00 -8.05
N ALA A 112 -4.22 9.93 -7.78
CA ALA A 112 -5.52 9.67 -8.40
C ALA A 112 -6.71 10.26 -7.63
N GLN A 113 -6.60 10.44 -6.31
CA GLN A 113 -7.71 10.88 -5.45
C GLN A 113 -7.34 12.02 -4.48
N GLY A 114 -6.08 12.44 -4.44
CA GLY A 114 -5.64 13.55 -3.58
C GLY A 114 -5.54 13.18 -2.10
N THR A 115 -5.69 11.90 -1.75
CA THR A 115 -5.53 11.42 -0.35
C THR A 115 -4.04 11.12 -0.09
N PRO A 116 -3.33 11.91 0.73
CA PRO A 116 -1.92 11.67 1.00
C PRO A 116 -1.71 10.36 1.77
N PRO A 117 -0.55 9.69 1.61
CA PRO A 117 -0.15 8.59 2.49
C PRO A 117 -0.18 9.03 3.97
N PRO A 118 -0.53 8.15 4.93
CA PRO A 118 -0.61 8.50 6.35
C PRO A 118 0.66 9.18 6.89
N GLN A 119 1.83 8.71 6.46
CA GLN A 119 3.14 9.26 6.84
C GLN A 119 3.34 10.72 6.40
N ILE A 120 2.63 11.16 5.34
CA ILE A 120 2.61 12.55 4.87
C ILE A 120 1.47 13.33 5.54
N ALA A 121 0.31 12.70 5.72
CA ALA A 121 -0.88 13.31 6.31
C ALA A 121 -0.65 13.78 7.76
N ALA A 122 0.09 13.01 8.55
CA ALA A 122 0.35 13.27 9.96
C ALA A 122 1.34 14.43 10.22
N ARG A 123 1.90 15.04 9.17
CA ARG A 123 2.98 16.03 9.31
C ARG A 123 2.46 17.46 9.39
N PRO A 124 3.13 18.33 10.19
CA PRO A 124 2.88 19.77 10.15
C PRO A 124 3.15 20.32 8.75
N ARG A 125 2.23 21.14 8.23
CA ARG A 125 2.44 21.80 6.94
C ARG A 125 3.23 23.09 7.15
N PRO A 126 4.39 23.28 6.50
CA PRO A 126 5.12 24.53 6.59
C PRO A 126 4.28 25.68 6.01
N PRO A 127 4.41 26.91 6.56
CA PRO A 127 3.70 28.08 6.06
C PRO A 127 4.11 28.35 4.60
N ARG A 128 3.10 28.46 3.72
CA ARG A 128 3.32 28.59 2.27
C ARG A 128 3.28 30.05 1.82
N ARG A 129 4.17 30.41 0.89
CA ARG A 129 4.10 31.64 0.10
C ARG A 129 3.83 31.28 -1.37
N GLY A 130 2.77 31.84 -1.95
CA GLY A 130 2.44 31.76 -3.38
C GLY A 130 1.55 30.59 -3.82
N ALA A 131 1.14 30.65 -5.10
CA ALA A 131 0.29 29.66 -5.75
C ALA A 131 1.14 28.47 -6.22
N ALA A 132 1.10 27.37 -5.47
CA ALA A 132 1.72 26.11 -5.86
C ALA A 132 0.76 24.96 -5.55
N PRO A 133 0.80 23.85 -6.32
CA PRO A 133 -0.11 22.73 -6.11
C PRO A 133 0.05 22.18 -4.68
N LYS A 134 -1.08 21.90 -4.04
CA LYS A 134 -1.14 21.36 -2.67
C LYS A 134 -0.97 19.84 -2.63
N THR A 135 -1.14 19.17 -3.76
CA THR A 135 -1.16 17.71 -3.94
C THR A 135 -0.69 17.36 -5.35
N PRO A 136 -0.07 16.19 -5.59
CA PRO A 136 0.33 15.72 -6.92
C PRO A 136 -0.85 15.12 -7.68
N LEU A 137 -2.04 15.74 -7.60
CA LEU A 137 -3.26 15.24 -8.23
C LEU A 137 -3.12 15.31 -9.75
N LEU A 138 -3.45 14.20 -10.42
CA LEU A 138 -3.53 14.14 -11.88
C LEU A 138 -4.67 15.04 -12.39
N PRO A 139 -4.50 15.67 -13.58
CA PRO A 139 -5.59 16.33 -14.29
C PRO A 139 -6.80 15.39 -14.44
N ALA A 140 -8.02 15.96 -14.51
CA ALA A 140 -9.24 15.16 -14.55
C ALA A 140 -9.29 14.19 -15.75
N ALA A 141 -8.83 14.64 -16.93
CA ALA A 141 -8.75 13.82 -18.13
C ALA A 141 -7.78 12.64 -17.95
N ASP A 142 -6.55 12.91 -17.48
CA ASP A 142 -5.55 11.89 -17.20
C ASP A 142 -6.05 10.89 -16.16
N ARG A 143 -6.74 11.35 -15.11
CA ARG A 143 -7.35 10.45 -14.10
C ARG A 143 -8.39 9.52 -14.70
N GLN A 144 -9.24 10.04 -15.58
CA GLN A 144 -10.24 9.22 -16.28
C GLN A 144 -9.57 8.18 -17.17
N GLN A 145 -8.57 8.59 -17.95
CA GLN A 145 -7.81 7.73 -18.84
C GLN A 145 -7.02 6.66 -18.07
N PHE A 146 -6.37 7.05 -16.97
CA PHE A 146 -5.65 6.15 -16.07
C PHE A 146 -6.53 4.99 -15.62
N PHE A 147 -7.73 5.28 -15.09
CA PHE A 147 -8.64 4.22 -14.63
C PHE A 147 -9.27 3.43 -15.77
N GLU A 148 -9.48 4.02 -16.95
CA GLU A 148 -9.92 3.28 -18.13
C GLU A 148 -8.87 2.26 -18.58
N HIS A 149 -7.61 2.69 -18.72
CA HIS A 149 -6.53 1.80 -19.14
C HIS A 149 -6.18 0.74 -18.08
N LEU A 150 -6.36 1.01 -16.78
CA LEU A 150 -6.25 -0.03 -15.76
C LEU A 150 -7.31 -1.13 -15.92
N ARG A 151 -8.54 -0.77 -16.30
CA ARG A 151 -9.61 -1.74 -16.57
C ARG A 151 -9.28 -2.58 -17.79
N GLN A 152 -8.84 -1.94 -18.87
CA GLN A 152 -8.37 -2.63 -20.07
C GLN A 152 -7.18 -3.56 -19.75
N ALA A 153 -6.18 -3.10 -19.01
CA ALA A 153 -5.05 -3.91 -18.60
C ALA A 153 -5.46 -5.16 -17.79
N ALA A 154 -6.49 -5.04 -16.96
CA ALA A 154 -7.04 -6.18 -16.22
C ALA A 154 -7.77 -7.19 -17.12
N GLU A 155 -8.58 -6.73 -18.07
CA GLU A 155 -9.31 -7.56 -19.04
C GLU A 155 -8.35 -8.25 -20.02
N GLU A 156 -7.31 -7.53 -20.44
CA GLU A 156 -6.34 -7.95 -21.46
C GLU A 156 -5.10 -8.63 -20.86
N ALA A 157 -5.05 -8.81 -19.54
CA ALA A 157 -3.89 -9.34 -18.84
C ALA A 157 -3.44 -10.72 -19.36
N HIS A 158 -4.36 -11.51 -19.92
CA HIS A 158 -4.05 -12.79 -20.56
C HIS A 158 -2.95 -12.69 -21.64
N ARG A 159 -2.79 -11.51 -22.27
CA ARG A 159 -1.72 -11.23 -23.25
C ARG A 159 -0.32 -11.15 -22.62
N ALA A 160 -0.20 -11.05 -21.29
CA ALA A 160 1.08 -11.00 -20.58
C ALA A 160 1.68 -12.39 -20.27
N GLY A 161 1.08 -13.48 -20.76
CA GLY A 161 1.59 -14.84 -20.58
C GLY A 161 1.71 -15.22 -19.09
N GLN A 162 2.92 -15.58 -18.65
CA GLN A 162 3.17 -15.97 -17.25
C GLN A 162 2.90 -14.85 -16.25
N ALA A 163 3.03 -13.58 -16.66
CA ALA A 163 2.78 -12.43 -15.80
C ALA A 163 1.29 -12.03 -15.72
N ALA A 164 0.42 -12.71 -16.47
CA ALA A 164 -1.01 -12.41 -16.53
C ALA A 164 -1.71 -12.38 -15.17
N PRO A 165 -1.51 -13.34 -14.24
CA PRO A 165 -2.18 -13.32 -12.95
C PRO A 165 -1.82 -12.08 -12.13
N LEU A 166 -0.53 -11.72 -12.11
CA LEU A 166 -0.04 -10.57 -11.37
C LEU A 166 -0.58 -9.26 -11.96
N LEU A 167 -0.46 -9.08 -13.28
CA LEU A 167 -0.98 -7.89 -13.97
C LEU A 167 -2.46 -7.69 -13.70
N ARG A 168 -3.27 -8.74 -13.91
CA ARG A 168 -4.73 -8.72 -13.70
C ARG A 168 -5.07 -8.27 -12.29
N ARG A 169 -4.50 -8.94 -11.29
CA ARG A 169 -4.83 -8.72 -9.88
C ARG A 169 -4.45 -7.32 -9.42
N GLN A 170 -3.25 -6.85 -9.77
CA GLN A 170 -2.79 -5.52 -9.36
C GLN A 170 -3.56 -4.40 -10.06
N ALA A 171 -3.87 -4.56 -11.34
CA ALA A 171 -4.70 -3.61 -12.07
C ALA A 171 -6.12 -3.54 -11.46
N LEU A 172 -6.78 -4.69 -11.22
CA LEU A 172 -8.08 -4.75 -10.57
C LEU A 172 -8.09 -4.15 -9.15
N TYR A 173 -7.02 -4.36 -8.38
CA TYR A 173 -6.92 -3.72 -7.08
C TYR A 173 -6.84 -2.19 -7.22
N LEU A 174 -6.08 -1.67 -8.18
CA LEU A 174 -5.93 -0.22 -8.37
C LEU A 174 -7.20 0.45 -8.93
N THR A 175 -8.03 -0.25 -9.71
CA THR A 175 -9.34 0.29 -10.15
C THR A 175 -10.28 0.57 -8.97
N SER A 176 -10.09 -0.11 -7.84
CA SER A 176 -10.87 0.16 -6.62
C SER A 176 -10.61 1.54 -6.00
N TYR A 177 -9.61 2.29 -6.47
CA TYR A 177 -9.44 3.70 -6.13
C TYR A 177 -10.37 4.62 -6.91
N ASP A 178 -11.03 4.17 -7.99
CA ASP A 178 -11.98 4.99 -8.72
C ASP A 178 -13.29 5.13 -7.94
N ARG A 179 -13.67 6.38 -7.65
CA ARG A 179 -14.86 6.73 -6.87
C ARG A 179 -16.04 7.17 -7.75
N ARG A 180 -15.87 7.25 -9.08
CA ARG A 180 -16.94 7.64 -10.00
C ARG A 180 -18.04 6.58 -10.01
N PRO A 181 -19.34 6.94 -9.94
CA PRO A 181 -20.43 5.97 -9.82
C PRO A 181 -20.40 4.85 -10.88
N GLU A 182 -20.18 5.20 -12.14
CA GLU A 182 -20.09 4.24 -13.26
C GLU A 182 -18.90 3.29 -13.11
N ALA A 183 -17.75 3.80 -12.67
CA ALA A 183 -16.55 3.00 -12.44
C ALA A 183 -16.71 2.07 -11.24
N ARG A 184 -17.46 2.48 -10.20
CA ARG A 184 -17.81 1.61 -9.07
C ARG A 184 -18.70 0.46 -9.53
N ALA A 185 -19.70 0.73 -10.38
CA ALA A 185 -20.56 -0.32 -10.93
C ALA A 185 -19.76 -1.34 -11.77
N TRP A 186 -18.89 -0.87 -12.66
CA TRP A 186 -17.99 -1.77 -13.42
C TRP A 186 -17.07 -2.54 -12.49
N THR A 187 -16.43 -1.88 -11.53
CA THR A 187 -15.43 -2.51 -10.64
C THR A 187 -16.09 -3.58 -9.78
N THR A 188 -17.24 -3.26 -9.19
CA THR A 188 -18.05 -4.23 -8.45
C THR A 188 -18.49 -5.38 -9.34
N HIS A 189 -18.94 -5.12 -10.57
CA HIS A 189 -19.33 -6.17 -11.52
C HIS A 189 -18.14 -7.08 -11.91
N ALA A 190 -17.01 -6.52 -12.32
CA ALA A 190 -15.81 -7.26 -12.69
C ALA A 190 -15.25 -8.08 -11.52
N LEU A 191 -15.22 -7.49 -10.32
CA LEU A 191 -14.82 -8.19 -9.09
C LEU A 191 -15.85 -9.26 -8.69
N HIS A 192 -17.14 -9.04 -8.95
CA HIS A 192 -18.18 -10.05 -8.74
C HIS A 192 -18.13 -11.19 -9.75
N GLN A 193 -17.78 -10.96 -11.01
CA GLN A 193 -17.47 -12.05 -11.93
C GLN A 193 -16.28 -12.88 -11.43
N GLY A 194 -15.33 -12.23 -10.74
CA GLY A 194 -14.27 -12.86 -9.96
C GLY A 194 -14.73 -13.64 -8.72
N ARG A 195 -15.99 -13.58 -8.27
CA ARG A 195 -16.46 -14.33 -7.07
C ARG A 195 -16.26 -15.83 -7.17
N ARG A 196 -16.09 -16.39 -8.38
CA ARG A 196 -15.70 -17.80 -8.54
C ARG A 196 -14.43 -18.13 -7.76
N VAL A 197 -13.44 -17.22 -7.71
CA VAL A 197 -12.22 -17.44 -6.92
C VAL A 197 -12.45 -17.26 -5.41
N LEU A 198 -13.45 -16.47 -4.99
CA LEU A 198 -13.86 -16.34 -3.58
C LEU A 198 -14.63 -17.57 -3.06
N GLY A 199 -15.05 -18.47 -3.97
CA GLY A 199 -15.64 -19.75 -3.62
C GLY A 199 -14.62 -20.80 -3.17
N LEU A 200 -13.33 -20.58 -3.45
CA LEU A 200 -12.26 -21.52 -3.12
C LEU A 200 -12.06 -21.57 -1.59
N ARG A 201 -11.80 -22.78 -1.09
CA ARG A 201 -11.48 -23.02 0.32
C ARG A 201 -9.99 -23.29 0.45
N GLY A 202 -9.40 -22.75 1.51
CA GLY A 202 -7.99 -22.88 1.82
C GLY A 202 -7.07 -22.24 0.79
N TRP A 203 -5.79 -22.58 0.88
CA TRP A 203 -4.78 -22.17 -0.09
C TRP A 203 -5.06 -22.68 -1.52
N SER A 204 -4.76 -21.85 -2.52
CA SER A 204 -4.78 -22.21 -3.94
C SER A 204 -3.91 -21.27 -4.77
N ASP A 205 -3.60 -21.64 -6.02
CA ASP A 205 -2.89 -20.77 -6.97
C ASP A 205 -3.64 -19.45 -7.28
N ARG A 206 -4.93 -19.40 -6.96
CA ARG A 206 -5.82 -18.23 -7.14
C ARG A 206 -6.09 -17.50 -5.84
N TRP A 207 -5.49 -17.93 -4.73
CA TRP A 207 -5.70 -17.34 -3.41
C TRP A 207 -5.31 -15.85 -3.38
N ALA A 208 -4.20 -15.51 -4.03
CA ALA A 208 -3.75 -14.14 -4.20
C ALA A 208 -4.81 -13.27 -4.90
N GLU A 209 -5.38 -13.77 -6.00
CA GLU A 209 -6.47 -13.11 -6.75
C GLU A 209 -7.70 -12.93 -5.86
N ALA A 210 -8.13 -13.99 -5.15
CA ALA A 210 -9.25 -13.96 -4.22
C ALA A 210 -9.09 -12.87 -3.14
N ARG A 211 -7.92 -12.82 -2.48
CA ARG A 211 -7.64 -11.82 -1.44
C ARG A 211 -7.71 -10.38 -1.97
N SER A 212 -7.09 -10.12 -3.12
CA SER A 212 -7.12 -8.78 -3.73
C SER A 212 -8.52 -8.39 -4.19
N THR A 213 -9.32 -9.33 -4.70
CA THR A 213 -10.72 -9.09 -5.06
C THR A 213 -11.56 -8.74 -3.83
N ALA A 214 -11.43 -9.51 -2.75
CA ALA A 214 -12.14 -9.28 -1.50
C ALA A 214 -11.81 -7.91 -0.88
N THR A 215 -10.53 -7.55 -0.83
CA THR A 215 -10.09 -6.24 -0.31
C THR A 215 -10.50 -5.08 -1.22
N ALA A 216 -10.49 -5.26 -2.54
CA ALA A 216 -10.99 -4.26 -3.48
C ALA A 216 -12.51 -4.01 -3.34
N LEU A 217 -13.31 -5.07 -3.14
CA LEU A 217 -14.75 -4.95 -2.87
C LEU A 217 -15.03 -4.26 -1.54
N ALA A 218 -14.28 -4.60 -0.48
CA ALA A 218 -14.39 -3.92 0.81
C ALA A 218 -14.11 -2.42 0.68
N ARG A 219 -13.07 -2.01 -0.07
CA ARG A 219 -12.79 -0.58 -0.37
C ARG A 219 -13.98 0.11 -1.03
N GLN A 220 -14.71 -0.61 -1.88
CA GLN A 220 -15.87 -0.09 -2.60
C GLN A 220 -17.14 -0.07 -1.75
N GLY A 221 -17.09 -0.53 -0.51
CA GLY A 221 -18.20 -0.52 0.44
C GLY A 221 -18.98 -1.83 0.52
N ASP A 222 -18.48 -2.91 -0.09
CA ASP A 222 -19.01 -4.27 0.07
C ASP A 222 -18.04 -5.10 0.95
N PRO A 223 -18.22 -5.12 2.29
CA PRO A 223 -17.31 -5.81 3.20
C PRO A 223 -17.54 -7.33 3.25
N GLN A 224 -18.70 -7.83 2.83
CA GLN A 224 -19.06 -9.25 2.98
C GLN A 224 -18.08 -10.21 2.26
N PRO A 225 -17.63 -9.93 1.02
CA PRO A 225 -16.60 -10.72 0.36
C PRO A 225 -15.30 -10.88 1.15
N LEU A 226 -14.93 -9.88 1.96
CA LEU A 226 -13.75 -9.96 2.82
C LEU A 226 -13.98 -10.88 4.01
N VAL A 227 -15.16 -10.81 4.62
CA VAL A 227 -15.58 -11.72 5.70
C VAL A 227 -15.59 -13.17 5.19
N ASP A 228 -16.20 -13.40 4.03
CA ASP A 228 -16.29 -14.72 3.39
C ASP A 228 -14.90 -15.28 3.03
N PHE A 229 -13.98 -14.43 2.55
CA PHE A 229 -12.60 -14.83 2.25
C PHE A 229 -11.88 -15.30 3.51
N ILE A 230 -11.99 -14.57 4.63
CA ILE A 230 -11.39 -14.97 5.90
C ILE A 230 -11.97 -16.33 6.34
N ASP A 231 -13.29 -16.52 6.26
CA ASP A 231 -13.96 -17.77 6.66
C ASP A 231 -13.51 -18.99 5.85
N ARG A 232 -13.28 -18.79 4.55
CA ARG A 232 -13.05 -19.91 3.61
C ARG A 232 -11.59 -20.20 3.36
N ALA A 233 -10.74 -19.17 3.37
CA ALA A 233 -9.39 -19.26 2.86
C ALA A 233 -8.31 -19.02 3.93
N LEU A 234 -8.70 -18.59 5.15
CA LEU A 234 -7.77 -18.39 6.27
C LEU A 234 -8.13 -19.28 7.47
N CYS A 235 -9.39 -19.24 7.93
CA CYS A 235 -9.81 -19.99 9.09
C CYS A 235 -9.55 -21.50 8.92
N ASP A 236 -8.87 -22.08 9.92
CA ASP A 236 -8.50 -23.50 9.98
C ASP A 236 -7.63 -24.00 8.81
N ASP A 237 -6.93 -23.08 8.11
CA ASP A 237 -6.02 -23.39 7.02
C ASP A 237 -4.63 -22.79 7.27
N ASP A 238 -3.70 -23.60 7.81
CA ASP A 238 -2.35 -23.16 8.15
C ASP A 238 -1.59 -22.54 6.96
N GLN A 239 -1.84 -23.01 5.73
CA GLN A 239 -1.18 -22.50 4.54
C GLN A 239 -1.74 -21.14 4.12
N GLY A 240 -3.04 -20.94 4.23
CA GLY A 240 -3.73 -19.66 4.04
C GLY A 240 -3.32 -18.62 5.08
N GLU A 241 -3.18 -19.04 6.34
CA GLU A 241 -2.66 -18.19 7.41
C GLU A 241 -1.22 -17.74 7.14
N ALA A 242 -0.34 -18.68 6.78
CA ALA A 242 1.04 -18.36 6.40
C ALA A 242 1.10 -17.40 5.20
N ALA A 243 0.30 -17.67 4.16
CA ALA A 243 0.19 -16.81 2.99
C ALA A 243 -0.29 -15.40 3.33
N ASN A 244 -1.25 -15.27 4.24
CA ASN A 244 -1.73 -13.98 4.70
C ASN A 244 -0.67 -13.20 5.47
N LEU A 245 0.09 -13.85 6.36
CA LEU A 245 1.18 -13.22 7.08
C LEU A 245 2.31 -12.79 6.13
N ASN A 246 2.72 -13.66 5.20
CA ASN A 246 3.72 -13.34 4.18
C ASN A 246 3.29 -12.15 3.31
N TYR A 247 2.03 -12.14 2.86
CA TYR A 247 1.52 -11.03 2.08
C TYR A 247 1.46 -9.73 2.90
N TRP A 248 1.00 -9.77 4.15
CA TRP A 248 0.99 -8.58 5.00
C TRP A 248 2.39 -8.05 5.28
N ALA A 249 3.36 -8.93 5.48
CA ALA A 249 4.75 -8.55 5.64
C ALA A 249 5.29 -7.84 4.39
N HIS A 250 5.04 -8.37 3.19
CA HIS A 250 5.37 -7.68 1.95
C HIS A 250 4.63 -6.35 1.81
N TRP A 251 3.31 -6.37 1.94
CA TRP A 251 2.43 -5.22 1.75
C TRP A 251 2.79 -4.05 2.66
N LEU A 252 3.13 -4.30 3.92
CA LEU A 252 3.50 -3.28 4.89
C LEU A 252 5.00 -2.94 4.86
N GLY A 253 5.82 -3.64 4.08
CA GLY A 253 7.27 -3.44 4.03
C GLY A 253 8.04 -4.02 5.22
N ALA A 254 7.47 -5.01 5.92
CA ALA A 254 8.17 -5.79 6.95
C ALA A 254 9.02 -6.93 6.37
N GLY A 255 8.75 -7.32 5.11
CA GLY A 255 9.45 -8.38 4.39
C GLY A 255 10.74 -7.92 3.70
N ARG A 256 11.58 -8.90 3.37
CA ARG A 256 12.84 -8.68 2.66
C ARG A 256 12.66 -8.78 1.15
N GLY A 257 13.09 -7.75 0.44
CA GLY A 257 13.25 -7.79 -1.02
C GLY A 257 11.97 -7.52 -1.82
N GLN A 258 12.09 -7.64 -3.14
CA GLN A 258 11.01 -7.49 -4.09
C GLN A 258 10.60 -8.87 -4.62
N HIS A 259 9.31 -9.09 -4.83
CA HIS A 259 8.79 -10.37 -5.32
C HIS A 259 8.27 -10.22 -6.75
N ALA A 260 8.72 -11.11 -7.65
CA ALA A 260 8.33 -11.08 -9.05
C ALA A 260 6.97 -11.72 -9.34
N ASP A 261 6.47 -12.53 -8.42
CA ASP A 261 5.17 -13.18 -8.51
C ASP A 261 4.66 -13.51 -7.10
N ASP A 262 3.53 -14.19 -7.02
CA ASP A 262 2.83 -14.48 -5.77
C ASP A 262 3.34 -15.73 -5.03
N ARG A 263 4.34 -16.45 -5.57
CA ARG A 263 4.81 -17.72 -5.01
C ARG A 263 5.46 -17.57 -3.64
N PHE A 264 5.99 -16.38 -3.32
CA PHE A 264 6.57 -16.11 -2.00
C PHE A 264 5.54 -16.28 -0.87
N MET A 265 4.24 -16.16 -1.15
CA MET A 265 3.20 -16.35 -0.14
C MET A 265 3.12 -17.80 0.34
N ALA A 266 3.59 -18.76 -0.46
CA ALA A 266 3.54 -20.18 -0.12
C ALA A 266 4.60 -20.62 0.92
N ASP A 267 5.52 -19.73 1.34
CA ASP A 267 6.53 -20.06 2.36
C ASP A 267 5.87 -20.29 3.73
N ARG A 268 5.83 -21.54 4.18
CA ARG A 268 5.24 -21.93 5.47
C ARG A 268 6.20 -21.75 6.64
N ASP A 269 7.49 -21.61 6.36
CA ASP A 269 8.52 -21.44 7.40
C ASP A 269 8.61 -19.97 7.85
N LEU A 270 7.93 -19.06 7.14
CA LEU A 270 7.80 -17.62 7.46
C LEU A 270 9.15 -16.92 7.63
N THR A 271 10.10 -17.30 6.80
CA THR A 271 11.50 -16.87 6.93
C THR A 271 11.77 -15.47 6.36
N GLY A 272 10.81 -14.92 5.61
CA GLY A 272 10.99 -13.70 4.83
C GLY A 272 10.89 -12.37 5.59
N TRP A 273 10.53 -12.38 6.88
CA TRP A 273 10.20 -11.15 7.62
C TRP A 273 10.43 -11.28 9.13
N GLU A 274 10.53 -10.13 9.82
CA GLU A 274 10.74 -10.07 11.26
C GLU A 274 9.41 -9.89 12.03
N PRO A 275 9.04 -10.79 12.96
CA PRO A 275 7.74 -10.72 13.63
C PRO A 275 7.46 -9.42 14.39
N VAL A 276 8.48 -8.84 15.03
CA VAL A 276 8.34 -7.56 15.73
C VAL A 276 8.03 -6.41 14.76
N ALA A 277 8.63 -6.43 13.57
CA ALA A 277 8.38 -5.40 12.56
C ALA A 277 6.95 -5.50 12.02
N LEU A 278 6.50 -6.70 11.67
CA LEU A 278 5.13 -6.94 11.21
C LEU A 278 4.10 -6.55 12.27
N PHE A 279 4.32 -6.93 13.54
CA PHE A 279 3.42 -6.58 14.64
C PHE A 279 3.24 -5.07 14.79
N ARG A 280 4.34 -4.30 14.82
CA ARG A 280 4.30 -2.83 14.88
C ARG A 280 3.49 -2.22 13.75
N LEU A 281 3.73 -2.69 12.53
CA LEU A 281 3.08 -2.16 11.33
C LEU A 281 1.59 -2.52 11.26
N LEU A 282 1.20 -3.72 11.71
CA LEU A 282 -0.21 -4.12 11.79
C LEU A 282 -0.98 -3.27 12.80
N VAL A 283 -0.44 -3.09 14.02
CA VAL A 283 -1.07 -2.27 15.06
C VAL A 283 -1.25 -0.83 14.60
N GLN A 284 -0.24 -0.24 13.94
CA GLN A 284 -0.38 1.09 13.36
C GLN A 284 -1.48 1.13 12.27
N GLY A 285 -1.60 0.06 11.47
CA GLY A 285 -2.54 -0.02 10.36
C GLY A 285 -4.02 -0.13 10.73
N VAL A 286 -4.34 -0.55 11.97
CA VAL A 286 -5.74 -0.73 12.45
C VAL A 286 -6.55 0.55 12.30
N ASP A 287 -6.03 1.68 12.80
CA ASP A 287 -6.71 2.97 12.74
C ASP A 287 -6.64 3.62 11.34
N GLU A 288 -5.58 3.33 10.57
CA GLU A 288 -5.34 3.94 9.26
C GLU A 288 -6.27 3.42 8.16
N ALA A 289 -6.84 2.22 8.33
CA ALA A 289 -7.64 1.56 7.32
C ALA A 289 -8.83 0.80 7.91
N PRO A 290 -9.83 1.51 8.48
CA PRO A 290 -10.99 0.88 9.15
C PRO A 290 -11.80 -0.03 8.23
N THR A 291 -11.75 0.19 6.91
CA THR A 291 -12.38 -0.68 5.90
C THR A 291 -11.86 -2.13 5.92
N TYR A 292 -10.68 -2.37 6.48
CA TYR A 292 -10.06 -3.70 6.54
C TYR A 292 -9.97 -4.24 7.96
N VAL A 293 -10.73 -3.68 8.91
CA VAL A 293 -10.62 -4.05 10.33
C VAL A 293 -10.80 -5.56 10.56
N GLU A 294 -11.68 -6.21 9.80
CA GLU A 294 -11.90 -7.67 9.87
C GLU A 294 -10.60 -8.43 9.57
N LEU A 295 -9.88 -8.03 8.52
CA LEU A 295 -8.65 -8.67 8.13
C LEU A 295 -7.50 -8.33 9.09
N TYR A 296 -7.43 -7.10 9.61
CA TYR A 296 -6.46 -6.73 10.64
C TYR A 296 -6.68 -7.52 11.94
N ALA A 297 -7.92 -7.62 12.41
CA ALA A 297 -8.30 -8.38 13.59
C ALA A 297 -7.83 -9.83 13.49
N HIS A 298 -8.19 -10.49 12.40
CA HIS A 298 -7.83 -11.88 12.15
C HIS A 298 -6.30 -12.05 12.03
N THR A 299 -5.63 -11.18 11.29
CA THR A 299 -4.16 -11.26 11.09
C THR A 299 -3.41 -11.03 12.40
N LEU A 300 -3.82 -10.07 13.23
CA LEU A 300 -3.22 -9.84 14.55
C LEU A 300 -3.43 -11.02 15.49
N TRP A 301 -4.63 -11.60 15.48
CA TRP A 301 -4.92 -12.81 16.24
C TRP A 301 -4.04 -13.99 15.80
N ALA A 302 -3.94 -14.26 14.50
CA ALA A 302 -3.10 -15.33 13.96
C ALA A 302 -1.62 -15.11 14.31
N LEU A 303 -1.12 -13.88 14.15
CA LEU A 303 0.26 -13.52 14.49
C LEU A 303 0.56 -13.72 15.98
N LEU A 304 -0.34 -13.33 16.88
CA LEU A 304 -0.15 -13.49 18.32
C LEU A 304 -0.31 -14.94 18.79
N ARG A 305 -1.11 -15.77 18.12
CA ARG A 305 -1.10 -17.21 18.36
C ARG A 305 0.23 -17.85 17.98
N LEU A 306 0.81 -17.44 16.85
CA LEU A 306 2.07 -17.97 16.36
C LEU A 306 3.28 -17.45 17.16
N HIS A 307 3.25 -16.18 17.57
CA HIS A 307 4.31 -15.54 18.34
C HIS A 307 3.77 -14.90 19.63
N PRO A 308 3.41 -15.71 20.64
CA PRO A 308 2.80 -15.23 21.89
C PRO A 308 3.66 -14.25 22.70
N TRP A 309 4.96 -14.21 22.42
CA TRP A 309 5.96 -13.37 23.09
C TRP A 309 5.98 -11.93 22.59
N LEU A 310 5.34 -11.61 21.45
CA LEU A 310 5.40 -10.27 20.84
C LEU A 310 5.00 -9.12 21.78
N PRO A 311 3.91 -9.21 22.58
CA PRO A 311 3.55 -8.13 23.49
C PRO A 311 4.64 -7.82 24.52
N LEU A 312 5.37 -8.84 24.99
CA LEU A 312 6.47 -8.69 25.94
C LEU A 312 7.70 -8.03 25.29
N ALA A 313 7.99 -8.38 24.04
CA ALA A 313 9.13 -7.83 23.32
C ALA A 313 8.97 -6.35 22.96
N VAL A 314 7.73 -5.88 22.78
CA VAL A 314 7.43 -4.47 22.45
C VAL A 314 6.23 -3.93 23.23
N PRO A 315 6.38 -3.67 24.55
CA PRO A 315 5.26 -3.28 25.41
C PRO A 315 4.53 -2.01 24.97
N GLY A 316 5.25 -1.03 24.41
CA GLY A 316 4.62 0.20 23.89
C GLY A 316 3.65 -0.06 22.73
N THR A 317 3.98 -1.02 21.86
CA THR A 317 3.09 -1.46 20.77
C THR A 317 1.91 -2.27 21.30
N ALA A 318 2.14 -3.11 22.33
CA ALA A 318 1.07 -3.84 22.99
C ALA A 318 0.06 -2.90 23.67
N GLY A 319 0.53 -1.85 24.35
CA GLY A 319 -0.33 -0.84 24.95
C GLY A 319 -1.20 -0.12 23.93
N LEU A 320 -0.63 0.26 22.77
CA LEU A 320 -1.39 0.86 21.67
C LEU A 320 -2.47 -0.08 21.15
N LEU A 321 -2.13 -1.37 20.94
CA LEU A 321 -3.07 -2.38 20.50
C LEU A 321 -4.22 -2.58 21.50
N THR A 322 -3.91 -2.62 22.80
CA THR A 322 -4.94 -2.69 23.85
C THR A 322 -5.92 -1.53 23.74
N SER A 323 -5.44 -0.30 23.66
CA SER A 323 -6.30 0.89 23.53
C SER A 323 -7.12 0.91 22.23
N GLN A 324 -6.57 0.40 21.12
CA GLN A 324 -7.30 0.29 19.86
C GLN A 324 -8.37 -0.80 19.91
N ALA A 325 -8.06 -1.95 20.51
CA ALA A 325 -9.00 -3.06 20.68
C ALA A 325 -10.19 -2.64 21.55
N GLU A 326 -9.97 -1.88 22.63
CA GLU A 326 -11.04 -1.32 23.47
C GLU A 326 -12.00 -0.46 22.66
N LYS A 327 -11.48 0.50 21.89
CA LYS A 327 -12.30 1.36 21.01
C LYS A 327 -13.15 0.55 20.02
N LEU A 328 -12.58 -0.51 19.45
CA LEU A 328 -13.28 -1.39 18.52
C LEU A 328 -14.38 -2.21 19.21
N LEU A 329 -14.12 -2.71 20.43
CA LEU A 329 -15.08 -3.51 21.19
C LEU A 329 -16.25 -2.68 21.76
N ASP A 330 -16.00 -1.41 22.06
CA ASP A 330 -16.97 -0.42 22.54
C ASP A 330 -17.86 0.15 21.42
N GLY A 331 -17.60 -0.22 20.16
CA GLY A 331 -18.40 0.21 19.02
C GLY A 331 -18.04 1.62 18.50
N ALA A 332 -16.87 2.17 18.86
CA ALA A 332 -16.38 3.43 18.32
C ALA A 332 -15.88 3.34 16.85
N GLY A 333 -16.14 2.21 16.18
CA GLY A 333 -15.68 1.88 14.83
C GLY A 333 -16.73 1.16 13.99
N PRO A 334 -16.35 0.58 12.83
CA PRO A 334 -17.26 -0.20 11.99
C PRO A 334 -17.80 -1.43 12.74
N VAL A 335 -19.01 -1.86 12.36
CA VAL A 335 -19.65 -3.03 12.97
C VAL A 335 -18.83 -4.28 12.66
N LEU A 336 -18.31 -4.91 13.71
CA LEU A 336 -17.53 -6.14 13.60
C LEU A 336 -18.44 -7.36 13.47
N SER A 337 -17.99 -8.33 12.67
CA SER A 337 -18.53 -9.68 12.67
C SER A 337 -18.37 -10.35 14.04
N SER A 338 -19.19 -11.36 14.32
CA SER A 338 -19.09 -12.11 15.58
C SER A 338 -17.70 -12.75 15.75
N ARG A 339 -17.06 -13.17 14.65
CA ARG A 339 -15.69 -13.70 14.64
C ARG A 339 -14.68 -12.61 14.98
N ALA A 340 -14.66 -11.51 14.23
CA ALA A 340 -13.69 -10.45 14.47
C ALA A 340 -13.79 -9.91 15.90
N ARG A 341 -15.00 -9.84 16.46
CA ARG A 341 -15.19 -9.48 17.88
C ARG A 341 -14.54 -10.49 18.84
N ARG A 342 -14.67 -11.80 18.60
CA ARG A 342 -13.97 -12.84 19.38
C ARG A 342 -12.46 -12.75 19.24
N GLU A 343 -11.96 -12.55 18.04
CA GLU A 343 -10.51 -12.42 17.75
C GLU A 343 -9.92 -11.18 18.42
N ILE A 344 -10.57 -10.01 18.30
CA ILE A 344 -10.15 -8.78 18.99
C ILE A 344 -10.21 -8.94 20.51
N THR A 345 -11.20 -9.64 21.05
CA THR A 345 -11.27 -9.93 22.49
C THR A 345 -10.07 -10.77 22.94
N ALA A 346 -9.73 -11.82 22.18
CA ALA A 346 -8.56 -12.65 22.46
C ALA A 346 -7.24 -11.86 22.34
N VAL A 347 -7.13 -10.99 21.34
CA VAL A 347 -5.98 -10.08 21.16
C VAL A 347 -5.84 -9.14 22.35
N HIS A 348 -6.93 -8.49 22.78
CA HIS A 348 -6.94 -7.58 23.93
C HIS A 348 -6.52 -8.27 25.23
N GLN A 349 -7.07 -9.47 25.50
CA GLN A 349 -6.69 -10.25 26.67
C GLN A 349 -5.19 -10.63 26.63
N HIS A 350 -4.70 -11.04 25.46
CA HIS A 350 -3.30 -11.45 25.28
C HIS A 350 -2.32 -10.27 25.42
N SER A 351 -2.69 -9.07 24.96
CA SER A 351 -1.86 -7.86 25.10
C SER A 351 -1.92 -7.28 26.52
N ALA A 352 -3.07 -7.35 27.20
CA ALA A 352 -3.26 -6.82 28.55
C ALA A 352 -2.54 -7.65 29.63
N LEU A 353 -2.64 -8.98 29.59
CA LEU A 353 -2.05 -9.88 30.60
C LEU A 353 -0.51 -9.89 30.64
N ARG A 354 0.13 -9.29 29.64
CA ARG A 354 1.58 -9.33 29.43
C ARG A 354 2.22 -7.94 29.41
N SER A 355 1.45 -6.89 29.69
CA SER A 355 1.93 -5.50 29.82
C SER A 355 2.08 -5.04 31.28
N THR A 356 1.67 -5.87 32.24
CA THR A 356 1.93 -5.73 33.68
C THR A 356 3.07 -6.64 34.10
#